data_AF-F3FZ37-F1
#
_entry.id   AF-F3FZ37-F1
#
_cell.length_a   1.000
_cell.length_b   1.000
_cell.length_c   1.000
_cell.angle_alpha   90.00
_cell.angle_beta   90.00
_cell.angle_gamma   90.00
#
_symmetry.space_group_name_H-M   'P 1'
#
loop_
_entity.id
_entity.type
_entity.pdbx_description
1 polymer ?
#
loop_
_entity_poly.entity_id
_entity_poly.type
_entity_poly.pdbx_seq_one_letter_code
_entity_poly.pdbx_strand_id
1 'polypeptide(L)' 'YTSGSTGQPKGVMVEHRSLNNLIDWHREAFDLRAGSHTASVAGFG' A
#
# COMPACT_ATOMS: atom_id res chain seq x y z
N TYR A 1 10.89 3.98 2.09
CA TYR A 1 12.15 4.04 1.30
C TYR A 1 12.43 2.68 0.68
N THR A 2 13.24 2.62 -0.38
CA THR A 2 13.69 1.35 -1.00
C THR A 2 15.21 1.26 -1.07
N SER A 3 15.76 0.05 -1.15
CA SER A 3 17.19 -0.17 -1.35
C SER A 3 17.62 0.38 -2.72
N GLY A 4 18.63 1.26 -2.73
CA GLY A 4 19.24 1.74 -3.96
C GLY A 4 20.39 0.86 -4.40
N SER A 5 20.49 0.53 -5.68
CA SER A 5 21.61 -0.23 -6.26
C SER A 5 22.97 0.47 -6.11
N THR A 6 22.97 1.78 -5.86
CA THR A 6 24.16 2.62 -5.60
C THR A 6 24.51 2.72 -4.11
N GLY A 7 23.84 1.96 -3.24
CA GLY A 7 24.07 1.95 -1.79
C GLY A 7 23.34 3.04 -1.00
N GLN A 8 22.71 4.03 -1.67
CA GLN A 8 21.92 5.07 -1.02
C GLN A 8 20.42 4.79 -1.16
N PRO A 9 19.63 4.76 -0.06
CA PRO A 9 18.19 4.55 -0.12
C PRO A 9 17.45 5.59 -0.96
N LYS A 10 16.40 5.16 -1.66
CA LYS A 10 15.58 6.04 -2.49
C LYS A 10 14.21 6.28 -1.84
N GLY A 11 13.78 7.53 -1.85
CA GLY A 11 12.41 7.90 -1.50
C GLY A 11 11.48 7.58 -2.69
N VAL A 12 10.39 6.89 -2.43
CA VAL A 12 9.33 6.65 -3.43
C VAL A 12 8.17 7.55 -3.07
N MET A 13 7.85 8.51 -3.94
CA MET A 13 6.70 9.39 -3.76
C MET A 13 5.43 8.66 -4.21
N VAL A 14 4.40 8.70 -3.36
CA VAL A 14 3.07 8.17 -3.68
C VAL A 14 2.07 9.29 -3.53
N GLU A 15 1.37 9.62 -4.62
CA GLU A 15 0.31 10.62 -4.62
C GLU A 15 -0.98 10.05 -4.03
N HIS A 16 -1.78 10.91 -3.41
CA HIS A 16 -3.06 10.52 -2.80
C HIS A 16 -4.00 9.81 -3.78
N ARG A 17 -4.07 10.26 -5.04
CA ARG A 17 -4.91 9.63 -6.08
C ARG A 17 -4.51 8.18 -6.37
N SER A 18 -3.20 7.89 -6.34
CA SER A 18 -2.68 6.55 -6.62
C SER A 18 -3.02 5.60 -5.48
N LEU A 19 -2.96 6.08 -4.24
CA LEU A 19 -3.38 5.32 -3.06
C LEU A 19 -4.89 5.03 -3.09
N ASN A 20 -5.72 6.04 -3.40
CA ASN A 20 -7.16 5.85 -3.51
C ASN A 20 -7.52 4.79 -4.57
N ASN A 21 -6.91 4.87 -5.75
CA ASN A 21 -7.12 3.89 -6.82
C ASN A 21 -6.79 2.46 -6.37
N LEU A 22 -5.70 2.26 -5.63
CA LEU A 22 -5.35 0.95 -5.09
C LEU A 22 -6.40 0.43 -4.09
N ILE A 23 -6.88 1.31 -3.20
CA ILE A 23 -7.88 0.95 -2.19
C ILE A 23 -9.21 0.58 -2.86
N ASP A 24 -9.67 1.38 -3.83
CA ASP A 24 -10.94 1.11 -4.52
C ASP A 24 -10.89 -0.23 -5.27
N TRP A 25 -9.81 -0.47 -6.03
CA TRP A 25 -9.58 -1.79 -6.65
C TRP A 25 -9.56 -2.92 -5.62
N HIS A 26 -8.86 -2.74 -4.50
CA HIS A 26 -8.73 -3.80 -3.49
C HIS A 26 -10.08 -4.13 -2.84
N ARG A 27 -10.92 -3.12 -2.61
CA ARG A 27 -12.28 -3.32 -2.09
C ARG A 27 -13.13 -4.14 -3.05
N GLU A 28 -13.06 -3.85 -4.34
CA GLU A 28 -13.82 -4.57 -5.38
C GLU A 28 -13.29 -6.00 -5.59
N ALA A 29 -11.97 -6.16 -5.72
CA ALA A 29 -11.35 -7.44 -6.04
C ALA A 29 -11.54 -8.49 -4.94
N PHE A 30 -11.66 -8.07 -3.68
CA PHE A 30 -11.81 -8.95 -2.53
C PHE A 30 -13.19 -8.85 -1.85
N ASP A 31 -14.13 -8.11 -2.44
CA ASP A 31 -15.49 -7.87 -1.91
C ASP A 31 -15.46 -7.51 -0.41
N LEU A 32 -14.63 -6.51 -0.07
CA LEU A 32 -14.48 -6.07 1.32
C LEU A 32 -15.73 -5.30 1.76
N ARG A 33 -16.31 -5.74 2.88
CA ARG A 33 -17.56 -5.20 3.43
C ARG A 33 -17.36 -4.73 4.87
N ALA A 34 -18.33 -3.99 5.38
CA ALA A 34 -18.39 -3.69 6.80
C ALA A 34 -18.42 -5.00 7.60
N GLY A 35 -17.54 -5.13 8.60
CA GLY A 35 -17.37 -6.37 9.37
C GLY A 35 -16.36 -7.36 8.79
N SER A 36 -15.76 -7.09 7.62
CA SER A 36 -14.60 -7.85 7.15
C SER A 36 -13.41 -7.63 8.08
N HIS A 37 -12.65 -8.70 8.32
CA HIS A 37 -11.42 -8.68 9.11
C HIS A 37 -10.23 -8.99 8.22
N THR A 38 -9.17 -8.20 8.31
CA THR A 38 -7.89 -8.42 7.63
C THR A 38 -6.76 -8.35 8.63
N ALA A 39 -5.71 -9.15 8.43
CA ALA A 39 -4.54 -9.14 9.30
C ALA A 39 -3.54 -8.08 8.82
N SER A 40 -3.09 -7.20 9.72
CA SER A 40 -1.98 -6.27 9.45
C SER A 40 -0.66 -6.93 9.82
N VAL A 41 -0.04 -7.61 8.85
CA VAL A 41 1.24 -8.31 9.04
C VAL A 41 2.46 -7.52 8.56
N ALA A 42 2.24 -6.51 7.70
CA ALA A 42 3.31 -5.61 7.28
C ALA A 42 3.63 -4.62 8.41
N GLY A 43 4.91 -4.43 8.69
CA GLY A 43 5.38 -3.43 9.65
C GLY A 43 5.30 -2.01 9.10
N PHE A 44 5.19 -1.03 9.99
CA PHE A 44 5.40 0.38 9.67
C PHE A 44 6.89 0.71 9.79
N GLY A 45 7.41 1.55 8.89
CA GLY A 45 8.83 1.95 8.85
C GLY A 45 9.08 3.17 7.99
#